data_AF-A0A971UKT1-F1
#
_entry.id   AF-A0A971UKT1-F1
#
_cell.length_a   1.000
_cell.length_b   1.000
_cell.length_c   1.000
_cell.angle_alpha   90.00
_cell.angle_beta   90.00
_cell.angle_gamma   90.00
#
_symmetry.space_group_name_H-M   'P 1'
#
loop_
_entity.id
_entity.type
_entity.pdbx_description
1 polymer ?
#
loop_
_entity_poly.entity_id
_entity_poly.type
_entity_poly.pdbx_seq_one_letter_code
_entity_poly.pdbx_strand_id
1 'polypeptide(L)' 'MSGECTDRYEDVCKGEFAGMHRKLDLLDEAIRGNGKPGIQLRLDRLESAERTRGRLLWILIGAASTLAVGGLWRVVFGG' A
#
# COMPACT_ATOMS: atom_id res chain seq x y z
N MET A 1 -9.00 50.73 18.66
CA MET A 1 -9.63 50.17 17.43
C MET A 1 -9.24 48.72 17.14
N SER A 2 -8.58 47.99 18.05
CA SER A 2 -8.31 46.54 17.91
C SER A 2 -9.31 45.66 18.65
N GLY A 3 -9.94 46.15 19.73
CA GLY A 3 -10.86 45.38 20.59
C GLY A 3 -12.15 44.92 19.91
N GLU A 4 -12.77 45.77 19.08
CA GLU A 4 -14.04 45.44 18.39
C GLU A 4 -13.87 44.35 17.32
N CYS A 5 -12.67 44.20 16.75
CA CYS A 5 -12.40 43.12 15.80
C CYS A 5 -12.22 41.77 16.50
N THR A 6 -11.59 41.76 17.68
CA THR A 6 -11.44 40.55 18.50
C THR A 6 -12.76 40.07 19.11
N ASP A 7 -13.63 40.99 19.54
CA ASP A 7 -14.95 40.61 20.08
C ASP A 7 -15.84 40.01 18.99
N ARG A 8 -15.90 40.62 17.80
CA ARG A 8 -16.66 40.03 16.68
C ARG A 8 -16.07 38.72 16.18
N TYR A 9 -14.76 38.56 16.29
CA TYR A 9 -14.11 37.30 15.94
C TYR A 9 -14.54 36.17 16.89
N GLU A 10 -14.55 36.41 18.20
CA GLU A 10 -14.95 35.43 19.21
C GLU A 10 -16.45 35.09 19.15
N ASP A 11 -17.32 36.09 18.99
CA ASP A 11 -18.78 35.88 19.04
C ASP A 11 -19.36 35.29 17.74
N VAL A 12 -18.83 35.67 16.58
CA VAL A 12 -19.45 35.36 15.29
C VAL A 12 -18.54 34.49 14.43
N CYS A 13 -17.29 34.91 14.23
CA CYS A 13 -16.43 34.27 13.25
C CYS A 13 -15.95 32.88 13.72
N LYS A 14 -15.64 32.71 15.00
CA LYS A 14 -15.07 31.47 15.54
C LYS A 14 -15.99 30.26 15.39
N GLY A 15 -17.30 30.44 15.59
CA GLY A 15 -18.30 29.40 15.40
C GLY A 15 -18.45 28.99 13.93
N GLU A 16 -18.51 29.98 13.03
CA GLU A 16 -18.60 29.75 11.59
C GLU A 16 -17.34 29.04 11.05
N PHE A 17 -16.15 29.45 11.49
CA PHE A 17 -14.90 28.77 11.13
C PHE A 17 -14.84 27.33 11.68
N ALA A 18 -15.30 27.10 12.92
CA ALA A 18 -15.38 25.74 13.46
C ALA A 18 -16.33 24.85 12.66
N GLY A 19 -17.45 25.40 12.19
CA GLY A 19 -18.38 24.70 11.29
C GLY A 19 -17.76 24.39 9.92
N MET A 20 -17.01 25.33 9.34
CA MET A 20 -16.30 25.14 8.08
C MET A 20 -15.19 24.09 8.19
N HIS A 21 -14.34 24.16 9.22
CA HIS A 21 -13.28 23.17 9.46
C HIS A 21 -13.84 21.77 9.63
N ARG A 22 -14.93 21.61 10.39
CA ARG A 22 -15.59 20.31 10.57
C ARG A 22 -16.11 19.71 9.27
N LYS A 23 -16.68 20.53 8.37
CA LYS A 23 -17.11 20.04 7.05
C LYS A 23 -15.92 19.61 6.20
N LEU A 24 -14.82 20.37 6.26
CA LEU A 24 -13.60 20.09 5.51
C LEU A 24 -12.94 18.80 6.01
N ASP A 25 -12.88 18.59 7.33
CA ASP A 25 -12.37 17.36 7.94
C ASP A 25 -13.21 16.13 7.53
N LEU A 26 -14.54 16.26 7.48
CA LEU A 26 -15.43 15.18 7.04
C LEU A 26 -15.27 14.87 5.56
N LEU A 27 -15.05 15.89 4.72
CA LEU A 27 -14.77 15.70 3.29
C LEU A 27 -13.40 15.08 3.08
N ASP A 28 -12.39 15.52 3.82
CA ASP A 28 -11.04 14.95 3.77
C ASP A 28 -11.04 13.51 4.26
N GLU A 29 -11.79 13.19 5.31
CA GLU A 29 -11.96 11.82 5.80
C GLU A 29 -12.72 10.95 4.80
N ALA A 30 -13.78 11.48 4.16
CA ALA A 30 -14.53 10.79 3.12
C ALA A 30 -13.70 10.57 1.84
N ILE A 31 -12.87 11.53 1.45
CA ILE A 31 -11.99 11.44 0.28
C ILE A 31 -10.80 10.53 0.57
N ARG A 32 -10.21 10.60 1.77
CA ARG A 32 -9.11 9.72 2.17
C ARG A 32 -9.55 8.30 2.44
N GLY A 33 -10.81 8.09 2.83
CA GLY A 33 -11.45 6.79 2.98
C GLY A 33 -10.61 5.80 3.81
N ASN A 34 -10.81 5.73 5.12
CA ASN A 34 -10.22 4.69 5.99
C ASN A 34 -8.67 4.57 5.88
N GLY A 35 -7.98 5.66 5.49
CA GLY A 35 -6.51 5.74 5.44
C GLY A 35 -5.80 4.75 4.53
N LYS A 36 -6.53 3.93 3.75
CA LYS A 36 -5.97 2.97 2.79
C LYS A 36 -6.29 3.46 1.38
N PRO A 37 -5.46 4.33 0.78
CA PRO A 37 -5.63 4.68 -0.62
C PRO A 37 -5.72 3.37 -1.41
N GLY A 38 -6.72 3.21 -2.28
CA GLY A 38 -6.97 1.97 -3.03
C GLY A 38 -5.76 1.46 -3.84
N ILE A 39 -4.73 2.29 -3.99
CA ILE A 39 -3.41 1.98 -4.53
C ILE A 39 -2.64 1.02 -3.62
N GLN A 40 -2.65 1.18 -2.30
CA GLN A 40 -1.94 0.28 -1.39
C GLN A 40 -2.56 -1.12 -1.38
N LEU A 41 -3.88 -1.24 -1.44
CA LEU A 41 -4.57 -2.53 -1.54
C LEU A 41 -4.24 -3.31 -2.82
N ARG A 42 -3.92 -2.60 -3.92
CA ARG A 42 -3.50 -3.23 -5.18
C ARG A 42 -2.00 -3.51 -5.20
N LEU A 43 -1.19 -2.63 -4.63
CA LEU A 43 0.25 -2.80 -4.52
C LEU A 43 0.60 -4.00 -3.63
N ASP A 44 -0.08 -4.16 -2.49
CA ASP A 44 0.16 -5.24 -1.52
C ASP A 44 -0.21 -6.63 -2.11
N ARG A 45 -1.22 -6.68 -2.99
CA ARG A 45 -1.55 -7.90 -3.76
C ARG A 45 -0.51 -8.20 -4.84
N LEU A 46 0.08 -7.20 -5.47
CA LEU A 46 1.14 -7.40 -6.46
C LEU A 46 2.45 -7.82 -5.79
N GLU A 47 2.78 -7.21 -4.64
CA GLU A 47 4.00 -7.52 -3.89
C GLU A 47 3.97 -8.95 -3.29
N SER A 48 2.80 -9.40 -2.81
CA SER A 48 2.63 -10.78 -2.35
C SER A 48 2.72 -11.82 -3.48
N ALA A 49 2.23 -11.49 -4.68
CA ALA A 49 2.36 -12.34 -5.86
C ALA A 49 3.80 -12.43 -6.37
N GLU A 50 4.58 -11.35 -6.26
CA GLU A 50 5.97 -11.32 -6.72
C GLU A 50 6.91 -12.12 -5.81
N ARG A 51 6.74 -12.01 -4.48
CA ARG A 51 7.54 -12.81 -3.51
C ARG A 51 7.35 -14.31 -3.69
N THR A 52 6.12 -14.75 -3.96
CA THR A 52 5.83 -16.18 -4.18
C THR A 52 6.37 -16.67 -5.52
N ARG A 53 6.27 -15.85 -6.58
CA ARG A 53 6.78 -16.18 -7.91
C ARG A 53 8.31 -16.34 -7.93
N GLY A 54 9.06 -15.47 -7.26
CA GLY A 54 10.53 -15.58 -7.19
C GLY A 54 11.00 -16.88 -6.53
N ARG A 55 10.32 -17.29 -5.45
CA ARG A 55 10.62 -18.56 -4.77
C ARG A 55 10.30 -19.78 -5.62
N LEU A 56 9.18 -19.77 -6.34
CA LEU A 56 8.80 -20.85 -7.25
C LEU A 56 9.77 -20.99 -8.43
N LEU A 57 10.21 -19.87 -9.02
CA LEU A 57 11.19 -19.88 -10.10
C LEU A 57 12.51 -20.51 -9.63
N TRP A 58 12.98 -20.17 -8.44
CA TRP A 58 14.18 -20.79 -7.88
C TRP A 58 14.03 -22.29 -7.63
N ILE A 59 12.87 -22.75 -7.16
CA ILE A 59 12.59 -24.19 -6.98
C ILE A 59 12.59 -24.91 -8.33
N LEU A 60 11.96 -24.34 -9.36
CA LEU A 60 11.94 -24.93 -10.70
C LEU A 60 13.33 -25.04 -11.31
N ILE A 61 14.17 -24.01 -11.16
CA ILE A 61 15.56 -24.04 -11.62
C ILE A 61 16.36 -25.13 -10.90
N GLY A 62 16.20 -25.26 -9.57
CA GLY A 62 16.85 -26.31 -8.79
C GLY A 62 16.38 -27.72 -9.14
N ALA A 63 15.10 -27.91 -9.43
CA ALA A 63 14.56 -29.19 -9.87
C ALA A 63 15.05 -29.57 -11.27
N ALA A 64 15.09 -28.59 -12.20
CA ALA A 64 15.58 -28.81 -13.55
C ALA A 64 17.08 -29.15 -13.55
N SER A 65 17.89 -28.48 -12.73
CA SER A 65 19.33 -28.75 -12.66
C SER A 65 19.63 -30.12 -12.07
N THR A 66 18.93 -30.53 -11.00
CA THR A 66 19.11 -31.86 -10.41
C THR A 66 18.69 -32.98 -11.35
N LEU A 67 17.60 -32.82 -12.10
CA LEU A 67 17.19 -33.76 -13.14
C LEU A 67 18.21 -33.85 -14.28
N ALA A 68 18.74 -32.71 -14.75
CA ALA A 68 19.73 -32.69 -15.82
C ALA A 68 21.03 -33.39 -15.41
N VAL A 69 21.52 -33.13 -14.19
CA VAL A 69 22.72 -33.78 -13.65
C VAL A 69 22.48 -35.28 -13.45
N GLY A 70 21.33 -35.69 -12.91
CA GLY A 70 20.98 -37.10 -12.73
C GLY A 70 20.86 -37.86 -14.06
N GLY A 71 20.25 -37.24 -15.07
CA GLY A 71 20.16 -37.79 -16.42
C GLY A 71 21.53 -37.96 -17.07
N LEU A 72 22.37 -36.93 -16.99
CA LEU A 72 23.74 -36.98 -17.51
C LEU A 72 24.58 -38.06 -16.80
N TRP A 73 24.49 -38.15 -15.48
CA TRP A 73 25.19 -39.17 -14.70
C TRP A 73 24.80 -40.59 -15.12
N ARG A 74 23.49 -40.82 -15.33
CA ARG A 74 22.98 -42.12 -15.79
C ARG A 74 23.49 -42.47 -17.18
N VAL A 75 23.63 -41.50 -18.09
CA VAL A 75 24.18 -41.73 -19.44
C VAL A 75 25.68 -42.02 -19.40
N VAL A 76 26.43 -41.37 -18.50
CA VAL A 76 27.90 -41.51 -18.43
C VAL A 76 28.34 -42.76 -17.66
N PHE A 77 27.69 -43.07 -16.54
CA PHE A 77 28.11 -44.15 -15.62
C PHE A 77 27.15 -45.35 -15.59
N GLY A 78 25.97 -45.24 -16.19
CA GLY A 78 24.96 -46.31 -16.21
C GLY A 78 24.87 -47.06 -17.54
N GLY A 79 25.86 -46.88 -18.43
CA GLY A 79 26.05 -47.67 -19.64
C GLY A 79 26.90 -48.91 -19.38
#